data_AF-A0A450X9A3-F1
#
_entry.id   AF-A0A450X9A3-F1
#
_cell.length_a   1.000
_cell.length_b   1.000
_cell.length_c   1.000
_cell.angle_alpha   90.00
_cell.angle_beta   90.00
_cell.angle_gamma   90.00
#
_symmetry.space_group_name_H-M   'P 1'
#
loop_
_entity.id
_entity.type
_entity.pdbx_description
1 polymer ?
#
loop_
_entity_poly.entity_id
_entity_poly.type
_entity_poly.pdbx_seq_one_letter_code
_entity_poly.pdbx_strand_id
1 'polypeptide(L)'
;MTTIAIDTLDFVRRLTDAGIPEKQADAHARAIKDVLSDQKLATRADLRELELRLEARIATVKYDLLKWIVGLLIAQTALIFTVLPKLL
;
A
#
# COMPACT_ATOMS: atom_id res chain seq x y z
N MET A 1 3.06 -14.78 6.00
CA MET A 1 3.28 -14.94 4.55
C MET A 1 2.30 -15.97 4.03
N THR A 2 1.29 -15.56 3.28
CA THR A 2 0.43 -16.50 2.55
C THR A 2 1.17 -16.92 1.29
N THR A 3 1.82 -18.08 1.35
CA THR A 3 2.46 -18.70 0.20
C THR A 3 1.38 -19.05 -0.83
N ILE A 4 1.51 -18.57 -2.06
CA ILE A 4 0.70 -19.06 -3.17
C ILE A 4 1.18 -20.48 -3.47
N ALA A 5 0.46 -21.48 -2.96
CA ALA A 5 0.77 -22.88 -3.25
C ALA A 5 0.26 -23.19 -4.67
N ILE A 6 1.14 -23.11 -5.66
CA ILE A 6 0.85 -23.71 -6.98
C ILE A 6 1.03 -25.22 -6.86
N ASP A 7 -0.03 -25.95 -7.14
CA ASP A 7 0.04 -27.37 -7.42
C ASP A 7 0.70 -27.56 -8.79
N THR A 8 2.01 -27.78 -8.76
CA THR A 8 2.82 -27.98 -9.96
C THR A 8 2.36 -29.22 -10.74
N LEU A 9 1.84 -30.25 -10.05
CA LEU A 9 1.38 -31.48 -10.69
C LEU A 9 0.04 -31.27 -11.41
N ASP A 10 -0.91 -30.60 -10.77
CA ASP A 10 -2.19 -30.23 -11.41
C ASP A 10 -1.94 -29.32 -12.64
N PHE A 11 -0.97 -28.40 -12.54
CA PHE A 11 -0.57 -27.54 -13.65
C PHE A 11 0.00 -28.34 -14.84
N VAL A 12 0.92 -29.28 -14.59
CA VAL A 12 1.47 -30.16 -15.64
C VAL A 12 0.37 -31.01 -16.30
N ARG A 13 -0.54 -31.56 -15.50
CA ARG A 13 -1.67 -32.36 -16.01
C ARG A 13 -2.54 -31.56 -16.95
N ARG A 14 -2.98 -30.36 -16.55
CA ARG A 14 -3.80 -29.48 -17.41
C ARG A 14 -3.14 -29.13 -18.74
N LEU A 15 -1.83 -28.87 -18.73
CA LEU A 15 -1.09 -28.61 -19.96
C LEU A 15 -1.01 -29.86 -20.84
N THR A 16 -0.81 -31.03 -20.23
CA THR A 16 -0.73 -32.31 -20.95
C THR A 16 -2.08 -32.70 -21.56
N ASP A 17 -3.18 -32.51 -20.82
CA ASP A 17 -4.56 -32.71 -21.30
C ASP A 17 -4.91 -31.75 -22.45
N ALA A 18 -4.29 -30.57 -22.48
CA ALA A 18 -4.40 -29.61 -23.58
C ALA A 18 -3.49 -29.94 -24.79
N GLY A 19 -2.78 -31.06 -24.77
CA GLY A 19 -1.91 -31.53 -25.85
C GLY A 19 -0.47 -31.02 -25.81
N ILE A 20 -0.04 -30.37 -24.73
CA ILE A 20 1.37 -30.00 -24.55
C ILE A 20 2.17 -31.25 -24.14
N PRO A 21 3.32 -31.54 -24.77
CA PRO A 21 4.17 -32.66 -24.34
C PRO A 21 4.58 -32.55 -22.86
N GLU A 22 4.55 -33.66 -22.14
CA GLU A 22 4.81 -33.71 -20.68
C GLU A 22 6.11 -33.00 -20.27
N LYS A 23 7.19 -33.17 -21.04
CA LYS A 23 8.47 -32.50 -20.80
C LYS A 23 8.39 -30.97 -20.88
N GLN A 24 7.57 -30.44 -21.79
CA GLN A 24 7.34 -29.00 -21.92
C GLN A 24 6.40 -28.50 -20.81
N ALA A 25 5.38 -29.28 -20.48
CA ALA A 25 4.48 -28.98 -19.37
C ALA A 25 5.24 -28.87 -18.04
N ASP A 26 6.14 -29.80 -17.73
CA ASP A 26 7.01 -29.76 -16.55
C ASP A 26 7.95 -28.55 -16.56
N ALA A 27 8.56 -28.24 -17.71
CA ALA A 27 9.41 -27.05 -17.86
C ALA A 27 8.64 -25.74 -17.59
N HIS A 28 7.41 -25.60 -18.11
CA HIS A 28 6.56 -24.45 -17.83
C HIS A 28 6.17 -24.35 -16.36
N ALA A 29 5.81 -25.47 -15.74
CA ALA A 29 5.42 -25.53 -14.34
C ALA A 29 6.55 -25.09 -13.41
N ARG A 30 7.79 -25.53 -13.70
CA ARG A 30 9.00 -25.13 -12.97
C ARG A 30 9.30 -23.66 -13.14
N ALA A 31 9.30 -23.15 -14.38
CA ALA A 31 9.58 -21.74 -14.65
C ALA A 31 8.59 -20.81 -13.91
N ILE A 32 7.30 -21.16 -13.90
CA ILE A 32 6.27 -20.37 -13.19
C ILE A 32 6.45 -20.47 -11.68
N LYS A 33 6.74 -21.67 -11.15
CA LYS A 33 7.03 -21.86 -9.72
C LYS A 33 8.23 -21.03 -9.28
N ASP A 34 9.29 -20.99 -10.07
CA ASP A 34 10.50 -20.23 -9.74
C ASP A 34 10.21 -18.72 -9.73
N VAL A 35 9.51 -18.20 -10.74
CA VAL A 35 9.10 -16.78 -10.78
C VAL A 35 8.25 -16.42 -9.56
N LEU A 36 7.27 -17.25 -9.20
CA LEU A 36 6.38 -16.97 -8.06
C LEU A 36 7.02 -17.19 -6.71
N SER A 37 8.05 -18.03 -6.62
CA SER A 37 8.83 -18.22 -5.39
C SER A 37 9.78 -17.05 -5.15
N ASP A 38 10.28 -16.43 -6.23
CA ASP A 38 11.22 -15.31 -6.15
C ASP A 38 10.52 -13.95 -6.03
N GLN A 39 9.28 -13.83 -6.50
CA GLN A 39 8.50 -12.60 -6.35
C GLN A 39 7.83 -12.50 -4.98
N LYS A 40 8.24 -11.49 -4.20
CA LYS A 40 7.45 -10.97 -3.06
C LYS A 40 6.23 -10.22 -3.60
N LEU A 41 5.17 -10.96 -3.89
CA LEU A 41 3.90 -10.38 -4.28
C LEU A 41 3.26 -9.67 -3.09
N ALA A 42 2.85 -8.41 -3.28
CA ALA A 42 2.08 -7.69 -2.28
C ALA A 42 0.74 -8.41 -2.05
N THR A 43 0.50 -8.82 -0.82
CA THR A 43 -0.75 -9.46 -0.42
C THR A 43 -1.82 -8.41 -0.16
N ARG A 44 -3.09 -8.85 -0.12
CA ARG A 44 -4.20 -7.98 0.30
C ARG A 44 -3.99 -7.42 1.71
N ALA A 45 -3.32 -8.18 2.58
CA ALA A 45 -2.98 -7.72 3.93
C ALA A 45 -1.96 -6.58 3.89
N ASP A 46 -0.92 -6.69 3.05
CA ASP A 46 0.09 -5.63 2.89
C ASP A 46 -0.54 -4.34 2.35
N LEU A 47 -1.49 -4.45 1.40
CA LEU A 47 -2.22 -3.30 0.88
C LEU A 47 -3.10 -2.64 1.96
N ARG A 48 -3.80 -3.45 2.77
CA ARG A 48 -4.63 -2.94 3.88
C ARG A 48 -3.79 -2.28 4.95
N GLU A 49 -2.61 -2.82 5.27
CA GLU A 49 -1.67 -2.19 6.21
C GLU A 49 -1.19 -0.84 5.66
N LEU A 50 -0.86 -0.77 4.37
CA LEU A 50 -0.46 0.46 3.72
C LEU A 50 -1.57 1.52 3.74
N GLU A 51 -2.81 1.11 3.46
CA GLU A 51 -4.01 1.97 3.54
C GLU A 51 -4.18 2.55 4.94
N LEU A 52 -4.19 1.71 5.98
CA LEU A 52 -4.30 2.15 7.37
C LEU A 52 -3.16 3.11 7.76
N ARG A 53 -1.93 2.82 7.31
CA ARG A 53 -0.77 3.68 7.57
C ARG A 53 -0.89 5.03 6.88
N LEU A 54 -1.45 5.07 5.67
CA LEU A 54 -1.71 6.31 4.95
C LEU A 54 -2.80 7.12 5.62
N GLU A 55 -3.92 6.50 5.99
CA GLU A 55 -5.00 7.16 6.73
C GLU A 55 -4.49 7.78 8.04
N ALA A 56 -3.69 7.05 8.81
CA ALA A 56 -3.07 7.55 10.03
C ALA A 56 -2.16 8.76 9.76
N ARG A 57 -1.30 8.70 8.74
CA ARG A 57 -0.43 9.83 8.36
C ARG A 57 -1.23 11.04 7.92
N ILE A 58 -2.31 10.84 7.15
CA ILE A 58 -3.20 11.92 6.73
C ILE A 58 -3.86 12.57 7.95
N ALA A 59 -4.32 11.78 8.92
CA ALA A 59 -4.89 12.30 10.16
C ALA A 59 -3.88 13.12 10.95
N THR A 60 -2.64 12.64 11.10
CA THR A 60 -1.56 13.39 11.75
C THR A 60 -1.28 14.73 11.06
N VAL A 61 -1.13 14.73 9.73
CA VAL A 61 -0.88 15.96 8.97
C VAL A 61 -2.05 16.94 9.10
N LYS A 62 -3.30 16.46 9.04
CA LYS A 62 -4.48 17.30 9.25
C LYS A 62 -4.46 17.93 10.65
N TYR A 63 -4.11 17.17 11.67
CA TYR A 63 -4.00 17.68 13.04
C TYR A 63 -2.91 18.75 13.18
N ASP A 64 -1.72 18.50 12.62
CA ASP A 64 -0.62 19.47 12.66
C ASP A 64 -0.99 20.77 11.95
N LEU A 65 -1.66 20.69 10.80
CA LEU A 65 -2.17 21.86 10.09
C LEU A 65 -3.21 22.62 10.91
N LEU A 66 -4.18 21.92 11.52
CA LEU A 66 -5.18 22.55 12.39
C LEU A 66 -4.52 23.29 13.57
N LYS A 67 -3.53 22.66 14.21
CA LYS A 67 -2.76 23.28 15.30
C LYS A 67 -2.11 24.59 14.85
N TRP A 68 -1.47 24.62 13.70
CA TRP A 68 -0.82 25.83 13.18
C TRP A 68 -1.83 26.90 12.74
N ILE A 69 -2.94 26.51 12.10
CA ILE A 69 -4.00 27.44 11.70
C ILE A 69 -4.62 28.10 12.93
N VAL A 70 -4.98 27.32 13.95
CA VAL A 70 -5.54 27.86 15.20
C VAL A 70 -4.54 28.79 15.89
N GLY A 71 -3.26 28.39 15.97
CA GLY A 71 -2.21 29.22 16.54
C GLY A 71 -2.05 30.56 15.79
N LEU A 72 -2.07 30.54 14.46
CA LEU A 72 -1.96 31.74 13.64
C LEU A 72 -3.18 32.65 13.77
N LEU A 73 -4.40 32.09 13.83
CA LEU A 73 -5.63 32.86 14.03
C LEU A 73 -5.65 33.59 15.38
N ILE A 74 -5.21 32.91 16.45
CA ILE A 74 -5.08 33.53 17.78
C ILE A 74 -4.02 34.63 17.76
N ALA A 75 -2.88 34.39 17.11
CA ALA A 75 -1.82 35.39 17.00
C ALA A 75 -2.27 36.64 16.22
N GLN A 76 -2.95 36.47 15.09
CA GLN A 76 -3.47 37.58 14.27
C GLN A 76 -4.53 38.39 15.00
N THR A 77 -5.47 37.73 15.70
CA THR A 77 -6.50 38.44 16.48
C THR A 77 -5.87 39.24 17.63
N ALA A 78 -4.94 38.66 18.39
CA ALA A 78 -4.21 39.37 19.43
C ALA A 78 -3.42 40.59 18.88
N LEU A 79 -2.80 40.43 17.71
CA LEU A 79 -2.10 41.53 17.05
C LEU A 79 -3.06 42.66 16.65
N ILE A 80 -4.21 42.35 16.07
CA ILE A 80 -5.22 43.36 15.69
C ILE A 80 -5.71 44.11 16.94
N PHE A 81 -6.06 43.40 18.02
CA PHE A 81 -6.52 44.03 19.26
C PHE A 81 -5.48 44.93 19.91
N THR A 82 -4.18 44.63 19.77
CA THR A 82 -3.10 45.42 20.38
C THR A 82 -2.68 46.62 19.53
N VAL A 83 -2.77 46.53 18.20
CA VAL A 83 -2.32 47.57 17.27
C VAL A 83 -3.43 48.54 16.91
N LEU A 84 -4.67 48.08 16.75
CA LEU A 84 -5.81 48.91 16.35
C LEU A 84 -6.05 50.14 17.24
N PRO A 85 -5.99 50.06 18.59
CA PRO A 85 -6.21 51.22 19.46
C PRO A 85 -5.10 52.28 19.38
N LYS A 86 -3.92 51.94 18.83
CA LYS A 86 -2.79 52.89 18.69
C LYS A 86 -2.83 53.65 17.36
N LEU A 87 -3.66 53.23 16.42
CA LEU A 87 -3.82 53.83 15.08
C LEU A 87 -5.05 54.73 14.97
N LEU A 88 -5.96 54.67 15.95
CA LEU A 88 -7.18 55.47 16.08
C LEU A 88 -6.96 56.57 17.14
#